data_AF-A0A257CFS1-F1
#
_entry.id   AF-A0A257CFS1-F1
#
_cell.length_a   1.000
_cell.length_b   1.000
_cell.length_c   1.000
_cell.angle_alpha   90.00
_cell.angle_beta   90.00
_cell.angle_gamma   90.00
#
_symmetry.space_group_name_H-M   'P 1'
#
loop_
_entity.id
_entity.type
_entity.pdbx_description
1 polymer ?
#
loop_
_entity_poly.entity_id
_entity_poly.type
_entity_poly.pdbx_seq_one_letter_code
_entity_poly.pdbx_strand_id
1 'polypeptide(L)'
;MSIADGVFIENAIGGSGEDTIIGNDRANLLKGGEGNDTYRFSGSFGKDTIDESTASGGDNTGSIKIDGTAIEATGDMIGKYDFSATSPNTYRANINGYDYTYTYRKGSTPNSDQLVIAKKGDVNNTITLNNIDSAALFSTGYLGIKLDDSKKVAIGPTGSTNPYAQTSTTPANITATVLEGGGTGGKVYLGSPAKPGDTLALAGTGTGVNSASIVRGDDTVPLAGGVTLTLTEGQTEVSFALVNTADLSANVDVVLTASYTSEGETVTSSNNATYTLTDSGATARSYYGDQRALLDEEGKYDWESTSWTSGGNLINGVSQANFADVIKGSGGNDKIDGLGGN
;
A
#
# COMPACT_ATOMS: atom_id res chain seq x y z
N MET A 1 46.72 -29.30 -10.90
CA MET A 1 47.16 -28.21 -10.02
C MET A 1 46.26 -28.26 -8.79
N SER A 2 46.82 -28.36 -7.59
CA SER A 2 46.04 -28.33 -6.34
C SER A 2 46.33 -27.03 -5.62
N ILE A 3 45.32 -26.45 -4.97
CA ILE A 3 45.54 -25.38 -3.99
C ILE A 3 46.12 -26.05 -2.74
N ALA A 4 47.25 -25.55 -2.26
CA ALA A 4 47.93 -26.11 -1.08
C ALA A 4 47.15 -25.77 0.21
N ASP A 5 47.30 -26.63 1.22
CA ASP A 5 46.70 -26.37 2.54
C ASP A 5 47.22 -25.06 3.14
N GLY A 6 46.32 -24.29 3.76
CA GLY A 6 46.60 -22.95 4.30
C GLY A 6 46.74 -21.82 3.27
N VAL A 7 46.51 -22.08 1.98
CA VAL A 7 46.47 -21.05 0.93
C VAL A 7 45.04 -20.58 0.70
N PHE A 8 44.86 -19.27 0.68
CA PHE A 8 43.60 -18.62 0.33
C PHE A 8 43.74 -17.96 -1.04
N ILE A 9 42.66 -18.05 -1.84
CA ILE A 9 42.56 -17.40 -3.14
C ILE A 9 41.28 -16.60 -3.13
N GLU A 10 41.41 -15.28 -3.25
CA GLU A 10 40.28 -14.36 -3.12
C GLU A 10 39.61 -14.04 -4.45
N ASN A 11 40.25 -14.31 -5.58
CA ASN A 11 39.76 -13.88 -6.89
C ASN A 11 39.66 -15.06 -7.86
N ALA A 12 38.54 -15.15 -8.57
CA ALA A 12 38.32 -16.14 -9.62
C ALA A 12 37.76 -15.46 -10.86
N ILE A 13 38.27 -15.84 -12.02
CA ILE A 13 37.81 -15.39 -13.33
C ILE A 13 37.60 -16.65 -14.16
N GLY A 14 36.37 -16.88 -14.61
CA GLY A 14 36.02 -17.95 -15.54
C GLY A 14 36.37 -17.60 -16.98
N GLY A 15 35.88 -18.43 -17.90
CA GLY A 15 36.17 -18.37 -19.32
C GLY A 15 34.95 -17.93 -20.13
N SER A 16 34.81 -18.49 -21.32
CA SER A 16 33.63 -18.30 -22.17
C SER A 16 32.65 -19.48 -22.09
N GLY A 17 32.75 -20.29 -21.03
CA GLY A 17 31.97 -21.49 -20.83
C GLY A 17 30.96 -21.31 -19.71
N GLU A 18 30.11 -22.30 -19.47
CA GLU A 18 29.23 -22.30 -18.29
C GLU A 18 30.03 -22.74 -17.07
N ASP A 19 30.54 -21.78 -16.31
CA ASP A 19 31.43 -22.02 -15.20
C ASP A 19 30.67 -22.19 -13.88
N THR A 20 31.29 -22.94 -12.96
CA THR A 20 30.86 -22.97 -11.56
C THR A 20 31.97 -22.38 -10.72
N ILE A 21 31.68 -21.24 -10.09
CA ILE A 21 32.63 -20.51 -9.27
C ILE A 21 32.21 -20.63 -7.81
N ILE A 22 33.12 -21.17 -6.98
CA ILE A 22 32.91 -21.38 -5.55
C ILE A 22 33.93 -20.55 -4.80
N GLY A 23 33.44 -19.61 -3.98
CA GLY A 23 34.26 -18.80 -3.09
C GLY A 23 34.75 -19.56 -1.86
N ASN A 24 35.43 -18.83 -0.97
CA ASN A 24 35.80 -19.28 0.37
C ASN A 24 35.12 -18.41 1.43
N ASP A 25 35.60 -18.46 2.67
CA ASP A 25 35.05 -17.72 3.82
C ASP A 25 35.60 -16.29 3.95
N ARG A 26 36.45 -15.86 3.01
CA ARG A 26 36.96 -14.49 2.90
C ARG A 26 36.23 -13.76 1.79
N ALA A 27 36.31 -12.44 1.81
CA ALA A 27 35.80 -11.61 0.73
C ALA A 27 36.42 -12.00 -0.62
N ASN A 28 35.58 -12.39 -1.57
CA ASN A 28 36.01 -12.78 -2.90
C ASN A 28 35.53 -11.80 -3.99
N LEU A 29 36.32 -11.71 -5.07
CA LEU A 29 35.92 -11.09 -6.33
C LEU A 29 35.80 -12.16 -7.41
N LEU A 30 34.57 -12.42 -7.83
CA LEU A 30 34.24 -13.49 -8.76
C LEU A 30 33.77 -12.88 -10.08
N LYS A 31 34.33 -13.38 -11.19
CA LYS A 31 33.91 -13.04 -12.55
C LYS A 31 33.62 -14.31 -13.31
N GLY A 32 32.38 -14.48 -13.75
CA GLY A 32 31.93 -15.61 -14.56
C GLY A 32 32.64 -15.64 -15.91
N GLY A 33 32.55 -14.54 -16.64
CA GLY A 33 33.08 -14.45 -18.00
C GLY A 33 31.91 -14.42 -18.96
N GLU A 34 32.00 -15.10 -20.10
CA GLU A 34 30.84 -15.34 -20.96
C GLU A 34 30.27 -16.73 -20.66
N GLY A 35 28.95 -16.89 -20.77
CA GLY A 35 28.30 -18.18 -20.54
C GLY A 35 27.21 -18.04 -19.49
N ASN A 36 26.57 -19.14 -19.09
CA ASN A 36 25.62 -19.10 -17.98
C ASN A 36 26.32 -19.60 -16.72
N ASP A 37 26.82 -18.67 -15.92
CA ASP A 37 27.66 -19.03 -14.78
C ASP A 37 26.87 -19.33 -13.51
N THR A 38 27.44 -20.17 -12.65
CA THR A 38 26.89 -20.53 -11.34
C THR A 38 27.83 -20.15 -10.22
N TYR A 39 27.42 -19.17 -9.41
CA TYR A 39 28.15 -18.75 -8.20
C TYR A 39 27.62 -19.48 -6.97
N ARG A 40 28.50 -20.11 -6.19
CA ARG A 40 28.10 -20.87 -4.99
C ARG A 40 28.74 -20.33 -3.73
N PHE A 41 27.89 -20.10 -2.74
CA PHE A 41 28.22 -19.65 -1.41
C PHE A 41 27.64 -20.63 -0.38
N SER A 42 28.31 -20.81 0.73
CA SER A 42 27.84 -21.69 1.80
C SER A 42 28.36 -21.25 3.17
N GLY A 43 27.54 -21.43 4.20
CA GLY A 43 27.92 -21.09 5.57
C GLY A 43 28.26 -19.60 5.73
N SER A 44 29.35 -19.31 6.44
CA SER A 44 29.84 -17.94 6.64
C SER A 44 30.79 -17.54 5.51
N PHE A 45 30.24 -17.27 4.33
CA PHE A 45 31.01 -16.89 3.13
C PHE A 45 31.55 -15.46 3.17
N GLY A 46 31.03 -14.61 4.07
CA GLY A 46 31.54 -13.24 4.20
C GLY A 46 30.99 -12.29 3.14
N LYS A 47 31.82 -11.35 2.69
CA LYS A 47 31.39 -10.24 1.83
C LYS A 47 31.97 -10.37 0.44
N ASP A 48 31.18 -10.91 -0.47
CA ASP A 48 31.63 -11.24 -1.82
C ASP A 48 31.13 -10.24 -2.85
N THR A 49 31.88 -10.13 -3.94
CA THR A 49 31.54 -9.34 -5.11
C THR A 49 31.51 -10.23 -6.34
N ILE A 50 30.40 -10.20 -7.07
CA ILE A 50 30.28 -10.72 -8.42
C ILE A 50 30.38 -9.53 -9.38
N ASP A 51 31.30 -9.59 -10.32
CA ASP A 51 31.55 -8.53 -11.30
C ASP A 51 31.34 -9.07 -12.72
N GLU A 52 30.25 -8.59 -13.33
CA GLU A 52 29.74 -9.04 -14.63
C GLU A 52 30.24 -8.16 -15.79
N SER A 53 31.28 -7.35 -15.57
CA SER A 53 31.88 -6.47 -16.60
C SER A 53 32.43 -7.22 -17.82
N THR A 54 32.65 -8.52 -17.72
CA THR A 54 33.19 -9.37 -18.79
C THR A 54 32.14 -10.22 -19.49
N ALA A 55 30.87 -10.15 -19.09
CA ALA A 55 29.78 -10.92 -19.69
C ALA A 55 29.28 -10.27 -20.99
N SER A 56 29.88 -10.65 -22.12
CA SER A 56 29.41 -10.26 -23.46
C SER A 56 28.36 -11.23 -23.98
N GLY A 57 27.13 -11.17 -23.47
CA GLY A 57 26.06 -12.06 -23.95
C GLY A 57 24.82 -12.17 -23.08
N GLY A 58 24.86 -11.63 -21.86
CA GLY A 58 23.77 -11.68 -20.90
C GLY A 58 23.68 -13.04 -20.21
N ASP A 59 24.10 -13.08 -18.95
CA ASP A 59 23.95 -14.22 -18.02
C ASP A 59 22.49 -14.38 -17.55
N ASN A 60 21.54 -14.19 -18.47
CA ASN A 60 20.11 -14.22 -18.19
C ASN A 60 19.66 -15.54 -17.55
N THR A 61 20.42 -16.63 -17.74
CA THR A 61 20.11 -17.95 -17.17
C THR A 61 21.18 -18.51 -16.24
N GLY A 62 22.19 -17.71 -15.87
CA GLY A 62 23.11 -18.07 -14.77
C GLY A 62 22.40 -18.13 -13.42
N SER A 63 23.11 -18.48 -12.34
CA SER A 63 22.50 -18.61 -11.01
C SER A 63 23.44 -18.28 -9.86
N ILE A 64 22.85 -17.78 -8.78
CA ILE A 64 23.50 -17.67 -7.47
C ILE A 64 22.89 -18.71 -6.54
N LYS A 65 23.72 -19.48 -5.84
CA LYS A 65 23.28 -20.49 -4.87
C LYS A 65 23.88 -20.23 -3.50
N ILE A 66 23.04 -20.15 -2.46
CA ILE A 66 23.44 -20.11 -1.05
C ILE A 66 23.01 -21.42 -0.39
N ASP A 67 23.95 -22.10 0.27
CA ASP A 67 23.72 -23.39 0.95
C ASP A 67 23.03 -24.41 0.03
N GLY A 68 23.45 -24.44 -1.24
CA GLY A 68 22.92 -25.33 -2.27
C GLY A 68 21.55 -24.92 -2.85
N THR A 69 20.91 -23.89 -2.30
CA THR A 69 19.61 -23.38 -2.77
C THR A 69 19.83 -22.23 -3.75
N ALA A 70 19.26 -22.31 -4.95
CA ALA A 70 19.28 -21.21 -5.90
C ALA A 70 18.44 -20.04 -5.38
N ILE A 71 18.98 -18.84 -5.54
CA ILE A 71 18.29 -17.58 -5.24
C ILE A 71 17.44 -17.22 -6.46
N GLU A 72 16.42 -18.02 -6.75
CA GLU A 72 15.45 -17.75 -7.80
C GLU A 72 14.36 -16.83 -7.22
N ALA A 73 14.61 -15.52 -7.24
CA ALA A 73 13.68 -14.57 -6.64
C ALA A 73 12.87 -13.85 -7.71
N THR A 74 11.55 -14.03 -7.71
CA THR A 74 10.59 -13.05 -8.27
C THR A 74 10.25 -12.01 -7.19
N GLY A 75 11.26 -11.40 -6.59
CA GLY A 75 11.11 -10.66 -5.32
C GLY A 75 10.20 -9.44 -5.44
N ASP A 76 9.19 -9.36 -4.56
CA ASP A 76 8.34 -8.18 -4.46
C ASP A 76 9.07 -7.01 -3.79
N MET A 77 8.76 -5.80 -4.23
CA MET A 77 9.23 -4.58 -3.60
C MET A 77 8.56 -4.39 -2.24
N ILE A 78 9.35 -4.27 -1.15
CA ILE A 78 8.83 -4.22 0.23
C ILE A 78 9.35 -2.97 0.99
N GLY A 79 10.24 -2.19 0.38
CA GLY A 79 10.87 -1.02 0.99
C GLY A 79 10.38 0.33 0.47
N LYS A 80 10.66 1.40 1.26
CA LYS A 80 10.52 2.82 0.88
C LYS A 80 11.32 3.11 -0.41
N TYR A 81 10.70 3.74 -1.41
CA TYR A 81 11.26 4.08 -2.71
C TYR A 81 12.05 5.34 -2.47
N ASP A 82 13.37 5.20 -2.44
CA ASP A 82 14.25 6.32 -2.71
C ASP A 82 15.36 5.74 -3.61
N PHE A 83 15.85 6.56 -4.53
CA PHE A 83 16.82 6.20 -5.57
C PHE A 83 18.16 6.89 -5.34
N SER A 84 18.34 7.50 -4.18
CA SER A 84 19.60 8.07 -3.75
C SER A 84 20.53 7.00 -3.21
N ALA A 85 21.84 7.26 -3.22
CA ALA A 85 22.80 6.47 -2.46
C ALA A 85 22.44 6.40 -0.95
N THR A 86 21.58 7.30 -0.47
CA THR A 86 21.11 7.43 0.92
C THR A 86 19.84 6.66 1.25
N SER A 87 19.00 6.30 0.27
CA SER A 87 18.03 5.21 0.46
C SER A 87 17.84 4.46 -0.85
N PRO A 88 18.22 3.19 -0.94
CA PRO A 88 18.06 2.34 -2.13
C PRO A 88 16.74 1.57 -2.14
N ASN A 89 16.30 1.13 -3.34
CA ASN A 89 15.17 0.22 -3.48
C ASN A 89 15.48 -1.13 -2.83
N THR A 90 14.60 -1.57 -1.94
CA THR A 90 14.75 -2.86 -1.26
C THR A 90 13.57 -3.78 -1.58
N TYR A 91 13.90 -4.95 -2.13
CA TYR A 91 12.97 -6.04 -2.40
C TYR A 91 13.19 -7.14 -1.38
N ARG A 92 12.19 -8.00 -1.15
CA ARG A 92 12.40 -9.23 -0.38
C ARG A 92 11.82 -10.43 -1.09
N ALA A 93 12.46 -11.57 -0.86
CA ALA A 93 11.94 -12.87 -1.25
C ALA A 93 12.12 -13.84 -0.09
N ASN A 94 11.15 -14.74 0.09
CA ASN A 94 11.34 -15.89 0.96
C ASN A 94 11.92 -17.03 0.13
N ILE A 95 13.11 -17.50 0.49
CA ILE A 95 13.79 -18.61 -0.18
C ILE A 95 14.08 -19.67 0.87
N ASN A 96 13.47 -20.85 0.70
CA ASN A 96 13.61 -21.99 1.60
C ASN A 96 13.38 -21.62 3.08
N GLY A 97 12.36 -20.82 3.37
CA GLY A 97 11.99 -20.41 4.72
C GLY A 97 12.80 -19.24 5.29
N TYR A 98 13.73 -18.65 4.53
CA TYR A 98 14.49 -17.48 4.94
C TYR A 98 14.12 -16.24 4.15
N ASP A 99 13.97 -15.11 4.83
CA ASP A 99 13.80 -13.80 4.19
C ASP A 99 15.16 -13.32 3.68
N TYR A 100 15.26 -13.07 2.37
CA TYR A 100 16.37 -12.38 1.74
C TYR A 100 15.97 -10.95 1.36
N THR A 101 16.91 -10.02 1.46
CA THR A 101 16.79 -8.64 0.99
C THR A 101 17.65 -8.45 -0.25
N TYR A 102 17.08 -7.79 -1.27
CA TYR A 102 17.79 -7.35 -2.46
C TYR A 102 17.78 -5.83 -2.47
N THR A 103 18.94 -5.21 -2.34
CA THR A 103 19.08 -3.77 -2.32
C THR A 103 19.65 -3.32 -3.67
N TYR A 104 18.77 -2.80 -4.52
CA TYR A 104 19.10 -2.31 -5.85
C TYR A 104 19.50 -0.84 -5.78
N ARG A 105 20.63 -0.52 -6.39
CA ARG A 105 21.15 0.84 -6.54
C ARG A 105 21.35 1.10 -8.02
N LYS A 106 20.67 2.12 -8.53
CA LYS A 106 20.90 2.61 -9.88
C LYS A 106 22.21 3.39 -9.92
N GLY A 107 23.08 3.01 -10.82
CA GLY A 107 24.35 3.67 -11.07
C GLY A 107 24.19 4.94 -11.91
N SER A 108 25.21 5.79 -11.89
CA SER A 108 25.22 7.07 -12.63
C SER A 108 25.72 6.93 -14.07
N THR A 109 26.32 5.79 -14.43
CA THR A 109 26.78 5.44 -15.77
C THR A 109 26.17 4.12 -16.23
N PRO A 110 26.13 3.83 -17.55
CA PRO A 110 25.71 2.52 -18.03
C PRO A 110 26.45 1.40 -17.31
N ASN A 111 25.73 0.33 -16.96
CA ASN A 111 26.25 -0.84 -16.26
C ASN A 111 26.98 -0.50 -14.95
N SER A 112 26.59 0.57 -14.24
CA SER A 112 27.08 0.82 -12.87
C SER A 112 26.02 0.52 -11.81
N ASP A 113 24.94 -0.15 -12.23
CA ASP A 113 23.90 -0.63 -11.35
C ASP A 113 24.46 -1.73 -10.44
N GLN A 114 23.99 -1.75 -9.19
CA GLN A 114 24.43 -2.67 -8.17
C GLN A 114 23.24 -3.34 -7.49
N LEU A 115 23.38 -4.63 -7.23
CA LEU A 115 22.43 -5.39 -6.41
C LEU A 115 23.15 -6.00 -5.22
N VAL A 116 22.74 -5.66 -4.00
CA VAL A 116 23.26 -6.30 -2.79
C VAL A 116 22.25 -7.31 -2.28
N ILE A 117 22.67 -8.56 -2.12
CA ILE A 117 21.87 -9.68 -1.64
C ILE A 117 22.36 -10.04 -0.24
N ALA A 118 21.44 -10.13 0.70
CA ALA A 118 21.73 -10.55 2.06
C ALA A 118 20.53 -11.26 2.67
N LYS A 119 20.78 -12.20 3.59
CA LYS A 119 19.72 -12.68 4.47
C LYS A 119 19.28 -11.54 5.38
N LYS A 120 17.98 -11.41 5.64
CA LYS A 120 17.42 -10.34 6.49
C LYS A 120 18.10 -10.33 7.85
N GLY A 121 18.74 -9.20 8.18
CA GLY A 121 19.45 -9.00 9.44
C GLY A 121 20.88 -9.57 9.47
N ASP A 122 21.32 -10.25 8.41
CA ASP A 122 22.71 -10.70 8.26
C ASP A 122 23.52 -9.62 7.51
N VAL A 123 24.47 -9.01 8.22
CA VAL A 123 25.35 -7.97 7.68
C VAL A 123 26.76 -8.48 7.39
N ASN A 124 27.03 -9.73 7.75
CA ASN A 124 28.35 -10.35 7.61
C ASN A 124 28.42 -11.17 6.33
N ASN A 125 27.30 -11.75 5.89
CA ASN A 125 27.19 -12.55 4.68
C ASN A 125 26.40 -11.78 3.61
N THR A 126 27.11 -11.15 2.68
CA THR A 126 26.52 -10.31 1.64
C THR A 126 27.15 -10.59 0.29
N ILE A 127 26.34 -10.66 -0.76
CA ILE A 127 26.80 -10.77 -2.14
C ILE A 127 26.48 -9.47 -2.85
N THR A 128 27.49 -8.84 -3.44
CA THR A 128 27.34 -7.60 -4.20
C THR A 128 27.52 -7.91 -5.67
N LEU A 129 26.48 -7.74 -6.48
CA LEU A 129 26.56 -7.83 -7.93
C LEU A 129 26.81 -6.43 -8.48
N ASN A 130 27.87 -6.30 -9.28
CA ASN A 130 28.22 -5.08 -10.00
C ASN A 130 28.15 -5.34 -11.51
N ASN A 131 27.90 -4.26 -12.27
CA ASN A 131 27.84 -4.30 -13.73
C ASN A 131 26.72 -5.18 -14.28
N ILE A 132 25.60 -5.22 -13.57
CA ILE A 132 24.43 -6.03 -13.92
C ILE A 132 23.67 -5.46 -15.11
N ASP A 133 23.05 -6.35 -15.91
CA ASP A 133 22.02 -5.96 -16.87
C ASP A 133 20.70 -5.69 -16.10
N SER A 134 20.45 -4.42 -15.79
CA SER A 134 19.22 -4.03 -15.10
C SER A 134 17.97 -4.18 -15.95
N ALA A 135 18.05 -4.09 -17.28
CA ALA A 135 16.89 -4.33 -18.13
C ALA A 135 16.44 -5.79 -18.03
N ALA A 136 17.39 -6.73 -18.05
CA ALA A 136 17.13 -8.14 -17.79
C ALA A 136 16.56 -8.37 -16.37
N LEU A 137 17.18 -7.76 -15.35
CA LEU A 137 16.78 -7.91 -13.94
C LEU A 137 15.29 -7.60 -13.69
N PHE A 138 14.70 -6.64 -14.40
CA PHE A 138 13.28 -6.28 -14.25
C PHE A 138 12.35 -6.93 -15.29
N SER A 139 12.87 -7.55 -16.36
CA SER A 139 12.05 -8.10 -17.45
C SER A 139 12.07 -9.63 -17.51
N THR A 140 13.20 -10.22 -17.86
CA THR A 140 13.38 -11.67 -18.10
C THR A 140 14.00 -12.40 -16.92
N GLY A 141 14.71 -11.69 -16.05
CA GLY A 141 15.56 -12.23 -15.00
C GLY A 141 17.05 -12.15 -15.36
N TYR A 142 17.88 -12.08 -14.31
CA TYR A 142 19.33 -11.98 -14.38
C TYR A 142 19.94 -12.80 -13.24
N LEU A 143 20.82 -13.77 -13.55
CA LEU A 143 21.36 -14.74 -12.58
C LEU A 143 20.29 -15.45 -11.73
N GLY A 144 19.12 -15.74 -12.33
CA GLY A 144 17.96 -16.33 -11.67
C GLY A 144 17.11 -15.35 -10.85
N ILE A 145 17.50 -14.07 -10.78
CA ILE A 145 16.81 -13.04 -10.01
C ILE A 145 15.97 -12.18 -10.97
N LYS A 146 14.69 -12.02 -10.68
CA LYS A 146 13.79 -11.09 -11.34
C LYS A 146 13.14 -10.18 -10.30
N LEU A 147 13.47 -8.90 -10.32
CA LEU A 147 12.85 -7.92 -9.43
C LEU A 147 11.55 -7.41 -10.07
N ASP A 148 10.50 -7.28 -9.27
CA ASP A 148 9.21 -6.76 -9.73
C ASP A 148 9.05 -5.28 -9.35
N ASP A 149 9.11 -4.41 -10.36
CA ASP A 149 8.88 -2.96 -10.24
C ASP A 149 7.50 -2.53 -10.76
N SER A 150 6.62 -3.48 -11.06
CA SER A 150 5.27 -3.19 -11.52
C SER A 150 4.52 -2.35 -10.50
N LYS A 151 3.75 -1.38 -10.98
CA LYS A 151 2.83 -0.63 -10.13
C LYS A 151 1.72 -1.58 -9.67
N LYS A 152 1.43 -1.61 -8.37
CA LYS A 152 0.35 -2.42 -7.80
C LYS A 152 -0.47 -1.58 -6.83
N VAL A 153 -1.78 -1.83 -6.79
CA VAL A 153 -2.72 -1.17 -5.87
C VAL A 153 -3.74 -2.17 -5.33
N ALA A 154 -3.96 -2.14 -4.02
CA ALA A 154 -4.93 -2.97 -3.31
C ALA A 154 -5.81 -2.12 -2.40
N ILE A 155 -7.01 -2.59 -2.11
CA ILE A 155 -7.92 -1.97 -1.14
C ILE A 155 -8.26 -2.98 -0.04
N GLY A 156 -8.31 -2.51 1.21
CA GLY A 156 -8.54 -3.36 2.38
C GLY A 156 -9.17 -2.59 3.55
N PRO A 157 -9.59 -3.30 4.61
CA PRO A 157 -10.12 -2.66 5.81
C PRO A 157 -9.01 -1.96 6.60
N THR A 158 -9.41 -1.12 7.55
CA THR A 158 -8.49 -0.54 8.53
C THR A 158 -7.87 -1.65 9.38
N GLY A 159 -6.54 -1.64 9.50
CA GLY A 159 -5.78 -2.58 10.34
C GLY A 159 -5.20 -3.81 9.63
N SER A 160 -5.53 -4.02 8.35
CA SER A 160 -4.82 -5.03 7.55
C SER A 160 -3.38 -4.63 7.28
N THR A 161 -2.51 -5.63 7.12
CA THR A 161 -1.14 -5.43 6.62
C THR A 161 -1.18 -5.18 5.12
N ASN A 162 -0.26 -4.35 4.62
CA ASN A 162 -0.07 -4.20 3.18
C ASN A 162 0.16 -5.58 2.52
N PRO A 163 -0.71 -6.03 1.59
CA PRO A 163 -0.59 -7.34 0.95
C PRO A 163 0.67 -7.47 0.08
N TYR A 164 1.30 -6.36 -0.26
CA TYR A 164 2.56 -6.31 -1.00
C TYR A 164 3.79 -6.29 -0.08
N ALA A 165 3.62 -6.20 1.24
CA ALA A 165 4.74 -6.19 2.19
C ALA A 165 5.37 -7.59 2.40
N GLN A 166 4.71 -8.66 1.96
CA GLN A 166 5.26 -10.01 1.92
C GLN A 166 4.72 -10.73 0.69
N THR A 167 5.64 -11.26 -0.13
CA THR A 167 5.43 -12.22 -1.24
C THR A 167 4.04 -12.19 -1.92
N SER A 168 3.98 -11.66 -3.13
CA SER A 168 2.90 -11.57 -4.12
C SER A 168 1.65 -12.37 -3.76
N THR A 169 0.90 -11.87 -2.78
CA THR A 169 -0.43 -12.38 -2.51
C THR A 169 -1.40 -11.55 -3.33
N THR A 170 -2.22 -12.24 -4.13
CA THR A 170 -3.34 -11.58 -4.79
C THR A 170 -4.25 -10.99 -3.72
N PRO A 171 -4.48 -9.66 -3.70
CA PRO A 171 -5.35 -9.05 -2.71
C PRO A 171 -6.77 -9.64 -2.79
N ALA A 172 -7.31 -10.09 -1.66
CA ALA A 172 -8.65 -10.64 -1.59
C ALA A 172 -9.72 -9.53 -1.66
N ASN A 173 -10.87 -9.82 -2.27
CA ASN A 173 -12.03 -8.94 -2.16
C ASN A 173 -12.50 -8.83 -0.71
N ILE A 174 -13.02 -7.67 -0.33
CA ILE A 174 -13.51 -7.42 1.03
C ILE A 174 -15.01 -7.12 1.01
N THR A 175 -15.69 -7.48 2.09
CA THR A 175 -17.08 -7.13 2.34
C THR A 175 -17.21 -6.49 3.73
N ALA A 176 -18.04 -5.46 3.83
CA ALA A 176 -18.34 -4.79 5.09
C ALA A 176 -19.75 -4.20 5.08
N THR A 177 -20.32 -3.93 6.26
CA THR A 177 -21.61 -3.26 6.41
C THR A 177 -21.42 -1.88 6.99
N VAL A 178 -22.16 -0.90 6.49
CA VAL A 178 -22.19 0.47 7.00
C VAL A 178 -23.63 0.79 7.36
N LEU A 179 -23.88 1.18 8.60
CA LEU A 179 -25.21 1.63 9.00
C LEU A 179 -25.56 2.93 8.27
N GLU A 180 -26.85 3.13 7.98
CA GLU A 180 -27.37 4.42 7.53
C GLU A 180 -26.91 5.57 8.44
N GLY A 181 -26.49 6.67 7.83
CA GLY A 181 -25.83 7.82 8.49
C GLY A 181 -24.46 7.52 9.10
N GLY A 182 -24.00 6.27 9.02
CA GLY A 182 -22.74 5.81 9.56
C GLY A 182 -21.58 5.91 8.58
N GLY A 183 -20.42 5.46 9.04
CA GLY A 183 -19.22 5.38 8.21
C GLY A 183 -18.30 4.25 8.63
N THR A 184 -17.37 3.92 7.74
CA THR A 184 -16.32 2.94 7.97
C THR A 184 -15.01 3.42 7.39
N GLY A 185 -13.91 3.08 8.05
CA GLY A 185 -12.58 3.31 7.51
C GLY A 185 -12.18 2.24 6.49
N GLY A 186 -11.31 2.63 5.57
CA GLY A 186 -10.60 1.72 4.67
C GLY A 186 -9.18 2.20 4.42
N LYS A 187 -8.37 1.33 3.83
CA LYS A 187 -7.01 1.62 3.39
C LYS A 187 -6.81 1.19 1.95
N VAL A 188 -6.07 2.01 1.21
CA VAL A 188 -5.47 1.63 -0.06
C VAL A 188 -3.99 1.36 0.19
N TYR A 189 -3.48 0.30 -0.41
CA TYR A 189 -2.09 -0.14 -0.30
C TYR A 189 -1.43 -0.08 -1.66
N LEU A 190 -0.21 0.43 -1.71
CA LEU A 190 0.62 0.49 -2.91
C LEU A 190 1.69 -0.61 -2.84
N GLY A 191 1.98 -1.22 -3.99
CA GLY A 191 3.07 -2.20 -4.12
C GLY A 191 4.46 -1.56 -4.19
N SER A 192 4.51 -0.26 -4.47
CA SER A 192 5.71 0.54 -4.35
C SER A 192 5.36 1.91 -3.73
N PRO A 193 6.30 2.51 -2.99
CA PRO A 193 6.10 3.82 -2.39
C PRO A 193 5.91 4.91 -3.44
N ALA A 194 4.98 5.82 -3.17
CA ALA A 194 4.58 6.88 -4.07
C ALA A 194 5.73 7.85 -4.36
N LYS A 195 5.79 8.34 -5.60
CA LYS A 195 6.71 9.36 -6.09
C LYS A 195 6.06 10.75 -6.09
N PRO A 196 6.87 11.81 -6.16
CA PRO A 196 6.33 13.16 -6.38
C PRO A 196 5.47 13.21 -7.64
N GLY A 197 4.22 13.62 -7.50
CA GLY A 197 3.26 13.77 -8.60
C GLY A 197 2.42 12.52 -8.90
N ASP A 198 2.61 11.42 -8.19
CA ASP A 198 1.74 10.25 -8.31
C ASP A 198 0.30 10.57 -7.87
N THR A 199 -0.67 9.90 -8.48
CA THR A 199 -2.09 10.09 -8.15
C THR A 199 -2.75 8.76 -7.79
N LEU A 200 -3.65 8.81 -6.82
CA LEU A 200 -4.51 7.70 -6.41
C LEU A 200 -5.97 8.11 -6.61
N ALA A 201 -6.80 7.27 -7.19
CA ALA A 201 -8.23 7.54 -7.30
C ALA A 201 -9.07 6.37 -6.78
N LEU A 202 -10.17 6.71 -6.12
CA LEU A 202 -11.22 5.78 -5.69
C LEU A 202 -12.42 5.94 -6.62
N ALA A 203 -12.91 4.82 -7.16
CA ALA A 203 -14.09 4.78 -8.00
C ALA A 203 -15.14 3.86 -7.37
N GLY A 204 -16.36 4.35 -7.24
CA GLY A 204 -17.49 3.60 -6.72
C GLY A 204 -18.47 3.18 -7.83
N THR A 205 -19.07 2.01 -7.65
CA THR A 205 -20.19 1.51 -8.44
C THR A 205 -21.24 0.88 -7.52
N GLY A 206 -22.33 0.37 -8.07
CA GLY A 206 -23.42 -0.25 -7.30
C GLY A 206 -24.60 0.70 -7.05
N THR A 207 -25.67 0.17 -6.49
CA THR A 207 -26.93 0.90 -6.28
C THR A 207 -26.81 2.01 -5.23
N GLY A 208 -25.88 1.87 -4.29
CA GLY A 208 -25.67 2.82 -3.19
C GLY A 208 -24.67 3.92 -3.49
N VAL A 209 -24.07 3.97 -4.69
CA VAL A 209 -22.94 4.88 -4.97
C VAL A 209 -23.30 6.37 -4.78
N ASN A 210 -24.54 6.75 -5.10
CA ASN A 210 -25.03 8.13 -4.92
C ASN A 210 -25.34 8.47 -3.46
N SER A 211 -25.41 7.45 -2.60
CA SER A 211 -25.66 7.59 -1.16
C SER A 211 -24.36 7.55 -0.34
N ALA A 212 -23.21 7.49 -1.01
CA ALA A 212 -21.90 7.37 -0.37
C ALA A 212 -20.97 8.53 -0.73
N SER A 213 -20.16 8.93 0.25
CA SER A 213 -19.10 9.91 0.09
C SER A 213 -17.81 9.39 0.71
N ILE A 214 -16.68 9.96 0.28
CA ILE A 214 -15.37 9.73 0.88
C ILE A 214 -14.95 10.97 1.67
N VAL A 215 -14.56 10.77 2.92
CA VAL A 215 -13.97 11.82 3.76
C VAL A 215 -12.46 11.86 3.54
N ARG A 216 -11.94 13.04 3.21
CA ARG A 216 -10.54 13.34 2.95
C ARG A 216 -10.11 14.50 3.85
N GLY A 217 -9.61 14.20 5.04
CA GLY A 217 -9.27 15.24 6.02
C GLY A 217 -10.53 15.95 6.52
N ASP A 218 -10.67 17.23 6.16
CA ASP A 218 -11.78 18.12 6.48
C ASP A 218 -12.90 18.14 5.42
N ASP A 219 -12.66 17.56 4.23
CA ASP A 219 -13.64 17.55 3.14
C ASP A 219 -14.39 16.21 3.03
N THR A 220 -15.68 16.29 2.70
CA THR A 220 -16.51 15.12 2.32
C THR A 220 -16.91 15.23 0.87
N VAL A 221 -16.52 14.26 0.04
CA VAL A 221 -16.71 14.32 -1.42
C VAL A 221 -17.57 13.16 -1.92
N PRO A 222 -18.64 13.43 -2.71
CA PRO A 222 -19.49 12.39 -3.28
C PRO A 222 -18.72 11.36 -4.10
N LEU A 223 -19.04 10.08 -3.91
CA LEU A 223 -18.30 8.97 -4.55
C LEU A 223 -18.66 8.80 -6.05
N ALA A 224 -19.87 9.19 -6.47
CA ALA A 224 -20.39 8.93 -7.82
C ALA A 224 -19.56 9.56 -8.97
N GLY A 225 -18.71 10.55 -8.68
CA GLY A 225 -17.79 11.16 -9.65
C GLY A 225 -16.36 10.59 -9.62
N GLY A 226 -16.10 9.63 -8.73
CA GLY A 226 -14.75 9.24 -8.35
C GLY A 226 -14.07 10.28 -7.46
N VAL A 227 -13.08 9.84 -6.70
CA VAL A 227 -12.41 10.64 -5.68
C VAL A 227 -10.90 10.48 -5.79
N THR A 228 -10.18 11.54 -6.14
CA THR A 228 -8.71 11.52 -6.20
C THR A 228 -8.11 11.84 -4.83
N LEU A 229 -7.27 10.96 -4.32
CA LEU A 229 -6.47 11.15 -3.11
C LEU A 229 -5.07 11.63 -3.49
N THR A 230 -4.59 12.68 -2.83
CA THR A 230 -3.23 13.19 -3.02
C THR A 230 -2.24 12.29 -2.28
N LEU A 231 -1.19 11.87 -2.99
CA LEU A 231 -0.11 11.08 -2.42
C LEU A 231 1.04 11.98 -1.97
N THR A 232 1.62 11.65 -0.82
CA THR A 232 2.90 12.19 -0.36
C THR A 232 4.01 11.23 -0.77
N GLU A 233 5.16 11.78 -1.17
CA GLU A 233 6.34 10.97 -1.50
C GLU A 233 6.68 9.97 -0.39
N GLY A 234 6.92 8.73 -0.78
CA GLY A 234 7.26 7.62 0.11
C GLY A 234 6.06 6.97 0.81
N GLN A 235 4.82 7.42 0.60
CA GLN A 235 3.64 6.72 1.11
C GLN A 235 3.46 5.36 0.43
N THR A 236 3.18 4.33 1.23
CA THR A 236 2.78 2.99 0.77
C THR A 236 1.33 2.66 1.10
N GLU A 237 0.68 3.49 1.90
CA GLU A 237 -0.68 3.29 2.37
C GLU A 237 -1.41 4.62 2.46
N VAL A 238 -2.70 4.64 2.10
CA VAL A 238 -3.56 5.82 2.20
C VAL A 238 -4.84 5.40 2.90
N SER A 239 -5.19 6.10 3.98
CA SER A 239 -6.44 5.86 4.71
C SER A 239 -7.54 6.74 4.15
N PHE A 240 -8.76 6.21 4.13
CA PHE A 240 -9.97 6.96 3.79
C PHE A 240 -11.11 6.54 4.72
N ALA A 241 -12.16 7.33 4.78
CA ALA A 241 -13.42 6.91 5.37
C ALA A 241 -14.52 6.97 4.31
N LEU A 242 -15.31 5.91 4.20
CA LEU A 242 -16.55 5.87 3.44
C LEU A 242 -17.70 6.14 4.39
N VAL A 243 -18.54 7.11 4.04
CA VAL A 243 -19.70 7.53 4.85
C VAL A 243 -20.96 7.43 4.01
N ASN A 244 -22.06 6.99 4.61
CA ASN A 244 -23.38 7.12 4.03
C ASN A 244 -23.91 8.53 4.33
N THR A 245 -24.25 9.28 3.28
CA THR A 245 -24.66 10.69 3.38
C THR A 245 -26.13 10.92 3.01
N ALA A 246 -26.87 9.86 2.70
CA ALA A 246 -28.25 9.94 2.28
C ALA A 246 -29.10 8.94 3.06
N ASP A 247 -30.29 9.38 3.46
CA ASP A 247 -31.32 8.53 4.02
C ASP A 247 -31.67 7.42 3.00
N LEU A 248 -31.78 6.18 3.47
CA LEU A 248 -31.99 4.99 2.67
C LEU A 248 -33.45 4.52 2.78
N SER A 249 -33.94 3.85 1.74
CA SER A 249 -35.26 3.21 1.72
C SER A 249 -35.20 1.69 1.59
N ALA A 250 -33.99 1.16 1.41
CA ALA A 250 -33.63 -0.25 1.38
C ALA A 250 -32.10 -0.36 1.48
N ASN A 251 -31.61 -1.56 1.81
CA ASN A 251 -30.19 -1.86 1.74
C ASN A 251 -29.67 -1.69 0.31
N VAL A 252 -28.50 -1.06 0.17
CA VAL A 252 -27.86 -0.82 -1.12
C VAL A 252 -26.37 -1.12 -1.03
N ASP A 253 -25.78 -1.54 -2.15
CA ASP A 253 -24.36 -1.88 -2.19
C ASP A 253 -23.55 -0.79 -2.89
N VAL A 254 -22.36 -0.55 -2.34
CA VAL A 254 -21.29 0.24 -2.94
C VAL A 254 -20.10 -0.68 -3.20
N VAL A 255 -19.66 -0.79 -4.44
CA VAL A 255 -18.43 -1.51 -4.79
C VAL A 255 -17.35 -0.49 -5.13
N LEU A 256 -16.31 -0.45 -4.29
CA LEU A 256 -15.19 0.48 -4.38
C LEU A 256 -13.97 -0.22 -4.97
N THR A 257 -13.30 0.45 -5.89
CA THR A 257 -11.99 0.08 -6.44
C THR A 257 -11.05 1.28 -6.38
N ALA A 258 -9.75 1.02 -6.29
CA ALA A 258 -8.71 2.04 -6.36
C ALA A 258 -7.92 1.92 -7.67
N SER A 259 -7.49 3.04 -8.25
CA SER A 259 -6.52 3.11 -9.33
C SER A 259 -5.32 3.95 -8.91
N TYR A 260 -4.16 3.65 -9.46
CA TYR A 260 -2.89 4.29 -9.11
C TYR A 260 -2.11 4.60 -10.38
N THR A 261 -1.68 5.86 -10.52
CA THR A 261 -0.88 6.34 -11.65
C THR A 261 0.45 6.85 -11.13
N SER A 262 1.54 6.30 -11.67
CA SER A 262 2.91 6.69 -11.37
C SER A 262 3.76 6.66 -12.64
N GLU A 263 4.52 7.72 -12.88
CA GLU A 263 5.44 7.85 -14.04
C GLU A 263 4.79 7.58 -15.42
N GLY A 264 3.51 7.87 -15.57
CA GLY A 264 2.77 7.63 -16.81
C GLY A 264 2.22 6.21 -16.97
N GLU A 265 2.54 5.30 -16.05
CA GLU A 265 1.90 3.99 -15.94
C GLU A 265 0.68 4.07 -15.04
N THR A 266 -0.42 3.39 -15.40
CA THR A 266 -1.65 3.38 -14.61
C THR A 266 -2.09 1.95 -14.35
N VAL A 267 -2.20 1.60 -13.06
CA VAL A 267 -2.95 0.43 -12.62
C VAL A 267 -4.42 0.83 -12.57
N THR A 268 -5.22 0.23 -13.45
CA THR A 268 -6.59 0.67 -13.72
C THR A 268 -7.58 0.28 -12.61
N SER A 269 -7.32 -0.79 -11.86
CA SER A 269 -8.17 -1.19 -10.72
C SER A 269 -7.46 -2.12 -9.73
N SER A 270 -7.78 -1.95 -8.46
CA SER A 270 -7.49 -2.89 -7.36
C SER A 270 -8.45 -4.10 -7.35
N ASN A 271 -8.33 -4.94 -6.32
CA ASN A 271 -9.43 -5.81 -5.86
C ASN A 271 -10.67 -4.99 -5.46
N ASN A 272 -11.81 -5.66 -5.27
CA ASN A 272 -13.07 -5.02 -4.93
C ASN A 272 -13.27 -4.91 -3.41
N ALA A 273 -13.79 -3.77 -2.96
CA ALA A 273 -14.34 -3.59 -1.63
C ALA A 273 -15.84 -3.33 -1.71
N THR A 274 -16.65 -4.30 -1.29
CA THR A 274 -18.12 -4.18 -1.27
C THR A 274 -18.59 -3.73 0.11
N TYR A 275 -19.25 -2.58 0.17
CA TYR A 275 -19.89 -2.05 1.37
C TYR A 275 -21.41 -2.11 1.19
N THR A 276 -22.08 -2.89 2.02
CA THR A 276 -23.55 -2.88 2.09
C THR A 276 -23.97 -1.78 3.04
N LEU A 277 -24.58 -0.72 2.51
CA LEU A 277 -25.22 0.32 3.30
C LEU A 277 -26.58 -0.23 3.77
N THR A 278 -26.74 -0.38 5.08
CA THR A 278 -27.96 -0.97 5.66
C THR A 278 -28.94 0.13 6.05
N ASP A 279 -30.14 0.06 5.50
CA ASP A 279 -31.28 0.88 5.91
C ASP A 279 -31.63 0.59 7.37
N SER A 280 -31.66 1.63 8.19
CA SER A 280 -31.98 1.52 9.61
C SER A 280 -33.49 1.53 9.88
N GLY A 281 -34.30 1.71 8.82
CA GLY A 281 -35.75 1.79 8.87
C GLY A 281 -36.23 3.24 9.03
N ALA A 282 -37.55 3.43 8.95
CA ALA A 282 -38.13 4.76 8.93
C ALA A 282 -37.79 5.59 10.17
N THR A 283 -37.38 6.84 9.94
CA THR A 283 -37.24 7.86 10.98
C THR A 283 -38.56 8.03 11.74
N ALA A 284 -38.53 7.80 13.06
CA ALA A 284 -39.66 7.96 13.94
C ALA A 284 -40.02 9.44 14.13
N ARG A 285 -39.02 10.28 14.45
CA ARG A 285 -39.16 11.75 14.58
C ARG A 285 -37.89 12.47 14.16
N SER A 286 -38.04 13.68 13.66
CA SER A 286 -36.94 14.62 13.47
C SER A 286 -36.94 15.67 14.58
N TYR A 287 -35.76 16.17 14.92
CA TYR A 287 -35.52 17.26 15.87
C TYR A 287 -34.44 18.17 15.29
N TYR A 288 -34.70 19.48 15.21
CA TYR A 288 -33.73 20.46 14.74
C TYR A 288 -33.35 21.44 15.85
N GLY A 289 -32.07 21.73 16.01
CA GLY A 289 -31.54 22.75 16.91
C GLY A 289 -31.83 24.16 16.41
N ASP A 290 -31.10 25.13 16.95
CA ASP A 290 -31.29 26.56 16.67
C ASP A 290 -32.75 27.01 16.87
N GLN A 291 -33.40 26.48 17.89
CA GLN A 291 -34.79 26.77 18.23
C GLN A 291 -34.97 26.89 19.73
N ARG A 292 -35.80 27.85 20.15
CA ARG A 292 -36.12 28.06 21.56
C ARG A 292 -37.61 28.25 21.81
N ALA A 293 -38.04 27.98 23.03
CA ALA A 293 -39.36 28.37 23.49
C ALA A 293 -39.56 29.90 23.47
N LEU A 294 -40.82 30.31 23.44
CA LEU A 294 -41.19 31.69 23.75
C LEU A 294 -40.83 32.03 25.20
N LEU A 295 -40.73 33.33 25.48
CA LEU A 295 -40.54 33.83 26.84
C LEU A 295 -41.90 33.96 27.55
N ASP A 296 -41.98 33.54 28.81
CA ASP A 296 -43.10 33.85 29.70
C ASP A 296 -43.09 35.32 30.14
N GLU A 297 -44.08 35.72 30.95
CA GLU A 297 -44.21 37.09 31.46
C GLU A 297 -43.03 37.49 32.36
N GLU A 298 -42.31 36.51 32.93
CA GLU A 298 -41.12 36.67 33.75
C GLU A 298 -39.79 36.64 32.95
N GLY A 299 -39.85 36.47 31.63
CA GLY A 299 -38.67 36.45 30.76
C GLY A 299 -37.88 35.14 30.78
N LYS A 300 -38.50 34.02 31.18
CA LYS A 300 -37.92 32.67 31.13
C LYS A 300 -38.49 31.90 29.95
N TYR A 301 -37.74 30.90 29.49
CA TYR A 301 -38.19 30.03 28.40
C TYR A 301 -39.30 29.09 28.86
N ASP A 302 -40.47 29.21 28.24
CA ASP A 302 -41.64 28.35 28.48
C ASP A 302 -41.55 27.05 27.66
N TRP A 303 -40.63 26.17 28.04
CA TRP A 303 -40.46 24.89 27.35
C TRP A 303 -41.66 23.95 27.49
N GLU A 304 -42.48 24.13 28.54
CA GLU A 304 -43.64 23.28 28.81
C GLU A 304 -44.75 23.46 27.77
N SER A 305 -44.83 24.62 27.12
CA SER A 305 -45.81 24.89 26.04
C SER A 305 -45.33 24.46 24.64
N THR A 306 -44.13 23.92 24.53
CA THR A 306 -43.53 23.53 23.26
C THR A 306 -43.74 22.06 22.92
N SER A 307 -43.79 21.73 21.62
CA SER A 307 -43.80 20.34 21.15
C SER A 307 -43.17 20.23 19.78
N TRP A 308 -42.59 19.06 19.45
CA TRP A 308 -41.96 18.85 18.16
C TRP A 308 -42.98 18.44 17.10
N THR A 309 -42.91 19.10 15.94
CA THR A 309 -43.54 18.58 14.71
C THR A 309 -42.80 17.32 14.24
N SER A 310 -43.44 16.52 13.38
CA SER A 310 -42.76 15.40 12.72
C SER A 310 -41.54 15.82 11.89
N GLY A 311 -41.55 17.06 11.40
CA GLY A 311 -40.47 17.65 10.61
C GLY A 311 -39.42 18.39 11.42
N GLY A 312 -39.32 18.20 12.74
CA GLY A 312 -38.23 18.76 13.55
C GLY A 312 -38.33 20.22 13.94
N ASN A 313 -39.43 20.91 13.61
CA ASN A 313 -39.68 22.27 14.09
C ASN A 313 -40.42 22.27 15.44
N LEU A 314 -40.11 23.25 16.29
CA LEU A 314 -40.73 23.47 17.59
C LEU A 314 -42.06 24.25 17.41
N ILE A 315 -43.18 23.61 17.73
CA ILE A 315 -44.48 24.26 17.89
C ILE A 315 -44.40 25.18 19.12
N ASN A 316 -44.93 26.39 19.00
CA ASN A 316 -44.80 27.47 20.01
C ASN A 316 -43.34 27.84 20.35
N GLY A 317 -42.42 27.53 19.43
CA GLY A 317 -41.04 28.01 19.48
C GLY A 317 -40.75 29.07 18.44
N VAL A 318 -39.53 29.62 18.51
CA VAL A 318 -38.95 30.52 17.52
C VAL A 318 -37.55 30.05 17.16
N SER A 319 -37.19 30.17 15.88
CA SER A 319 -35.82 29.90 15.44
C SER A 319 -34.86 30.98 15.95
N GLN A 320 -33.69 30.54 16.40
CA GLN A 320 -32.58 31.37 16.82
C GLN A 320 -31.28 30.65 16.50
N ALA A 321 -30.53 31.18 15.54
CA ALA A 321 -29.21 30.64 15.20
C ALA A 321 -28.23 30.73 16.39
N ASN A 322 -27.39 29.70 16.51
CA ASN A 322 -26.43 29.46 17.58
C ASN A 322 -27.08 29.43 18.97
N PHE A 323 -28.31 28.92 19.06
CA PHE A 323 -28.93 28.70 20.37
C PHE A 323 -28.25 27.52 21.08
N ALA A 324 -28.12 27.58 22.41
CA ALA A 324 -27.55 26.48 23.16
C ALA A 324 -28.60 25.37 23.29
N ASP A 325 -28.56 24.40 22.37
CA ASP A 325 -29.55 23.34 22.28
C ASP A 325 -29.29 22.19 23.26
N VAL A 326 -30.37 21.69 23.87
CA VAL A 326 -30.39 20.39 24.55
C VAL A 326 -31.56 19.60 23.99
N ILE A 327 -31.28 18.77 22.98
CA ILE A 327 -32.29 17.96 22.31
C ILE A 327 -32.28 16.54 22.86
N LYS A 328 -33.46 16.05 23.25
CA LYS A 328 -33.65 14.68 23.71
C LYS A 328 -34.55 13.92 22.73
N GLY A 329 -33.99 12.89 22.12
CA GLY A 329 -34.74 11.94 21.28
C GLY A 329 -35.78 11.14 22.07
N SER A 330 -36.63 10.47 21.32
CA SER A 330 -37.55 9.44 21.76
C SER A 330 -36.83 8.08 21.95
N GLY A 331 -37.61 7.01 22.14
CA GLY A 331 -37.10 5.63 22.17
C GLY A 331 -37.03 4.97 20.79
N GLY A 332 -37.39 5.67 19.72
CA GLY A 332 -37.34 5.18 18.33
C GLY A 332 -36.11 5.67 17.57
N ASN A 333 -36.06 5.39 16.26
CA ASN A 333 -35.01 5.88 15.37
C ASN A 333 -35.24 7.37 15.08
N ASP A 334 -34.61 8.26 15.82
CA ASP A 334 -34.79 9.70 15.66
C ASP A 334 -33.67 10.34 14.84
N LYS A 335 -34.03 11.32 14.02
CA LYS A 335 -33.08 12.21 13.33
C LYS A 335 -32.92 13.47 14.17
N ILE A 336 -31.72 13.72 14.66
CA ILE A 336 -31.41 14.91 15.46
C ILE A 336 -30.35 15.70 14.73
N ASP A 337 -30.69 16.92 14.29
CA ASP A 337 -29.75 17.88 13.73
C ASP A 337 -29.56 18.99 14.76
N GLY A 338 -28.34 19.14 15.28
CA GLY A 338 -28.04 20.17 16.28
C GLY A 338 -27.92 21.57 15.69
N LEU A 339 -27.69 21.71 14.39
CA LEU A 339 -27.36 22.98 13.73
C LEU A 339 -26.22 23.75 14.44
N GLY A 340 -26.23 25.09 14.39
CA GLY A 340 -25.14 25.93 14.93
C GLY A 340 -25.19 26.06 16.46
N GLY A 341 -24.07 26.45 17.07
CA GLY A 341 -23.97 26.60 18.53
C GLY A 341 -22.55 26.97 18.95
N ASN A 342 -22.42 27.61 20.13
CA ASN A 342 -21.12 27.89 20.76
C ASN A 342 -20.58 26.68 21.52
#